data_AF-A0A938USH5-F1
#
_entry.id   AF-A0A938USH5-F1
#
_cell.length_a   1.000
_cell.length_b   1.000
_cell.length_c   1.000
_cell.angle_alpha   90.00
_cell.angle_beta   90.00
_cell.angle_gamma   90.00
#
_symmetry.space_group_name_H-M   'P 1'
#
loop_
_entity.id
_entity.type
_entity.pdbx_description
1 polymer ?
#
loop_
_entity_poly.entity_id
_entity_poly.type
_entity_poly.pdbx_seq_one_letter_code
_entity_poly.pdbx_strand_id
1 'polypeptide(L)'
;MPPDDPTDPPPPPEADRPRQRQFTDTGTFIPSLPGQHPDQDDGAARANPEAAAPVLPADDGLGGDTRRWQPTVEAASDPDAQLPEFLQDLPTLPDAAPPAQPKEPQLDAETLATAVGLSESAPQTVALNARSPLQRVAALVGLALLLGAVTVPLWQTRARARAVPDDAALARAAGRVAADLRPGDAIAFQPHWGAHRPWLFAKVYADHGLDFDAALLLGTPIDLWDADGQRRLWVVSTHGKGSAVRGARALRHDDLGQGTAVDLYELPSSTTVFDFSKMLHRADQRIGRTGTAPDAWTPCPWQDSPDHRFGGGLHQCGSQEWKNTWRTLHEVGNTRRWGIFVHPPFEHGTLRLAYSDLPRATVLAGRFGNRLWAVRHGDEGSATALKVTVGARLAYTKTLPPDDFGWHAFEVTLGPADQGQPVIFEVEAAKDAWREAVLDARLLAAP
;
A
#
# COMPACT_ATOMS: atom_id res chain seq x y z
N MET A 1 -38.73 -9.38 -66.08
CA MET A 1 -37.79 -8.50 -65.36
C MET A 1 -36.70 -9.38 -64.79
N PRO A 2 -35.43 -9.16 -65.16
CA PRO A 2 -34.29 -9.89 -64.61
C PRO A 2 -33.91 -9.37 -63.21
N PRO A 3 -33.09 -10.12 -62.45
CA PRO A 3 -32.81 -9.87 -61.04
C PRO A 3 -31.75 -8.79 -60.81
N ASP A 4 -31.89 -8.05 -59.70
CA ASP A 4 -30.88 -7.14 -59.18
C ASP A 4 -29.73 -7.93 -58.53
N ASP A 5 -28.52 -7.58 -58.96
CA ASP A 5 -27.23 -8.06 -58.49
C ASP A 5 -26.76 -7.18 -57.31
N PRO A 6 -26.21 -7.74 -56.21
CA PRO A 6 -25.66 -6.98 -55.09
C PRO A 6 -24.14 -6.82 -55.23
N THR A 7 -23.57 -5.67 -54.92
CA THR A 7 -22.16 -5.56 -54.46
C THR A 7 -21.85 -4.13 -54.01
N ASP A 8 -21.79 -3.91 -52.70
CA ASP A 8 -20.88 -2.93 -52.10
C ASP A 8 -19.93 -3.70 -51.18
N PRO A 9 -18.60 -3.61 -51.35
CA PRO A 9 -17.64 -4.26 -50.48
C PRO A 9 -17.51 -3.51 -49.14
N PRO A 10 -17.25 -4.21 -48.02
CA PRO A 10 -17.00 -3.57 -46.73
C PRO A 10 -15.68 -2.79 -46.74
N PRO A 11 -15.56 -1.72 -45.93
CA PRO A 11 -14.32 -0.95 -45.82
C PRO A 11 -13.20 -1.79 -45.19
N PRO A 12 -11.93 -1.51 -45.55
CA PRO A 12 -10.79 -2.26 -45.06
C PRO A 12 -10.56 -2.06 -43.55
N PRO A 13 -9.95 -3.04 -42.87
CA PRO A 13 -9.65 -2.96 -41.44
C PRO A 13 -8.60 -1.87 -41.15
N GLU A 14 -8.87 -1.08 -40.11
CA GLU A 14 -7.99 -0.03 -39.62
C GLU A 14 -6.67 -0.65 -39.11
N ALA A 15 -5.55 -0.17 -39.65
CA ALA A 15 -4.22 -0.61 -39.24
C ALA A 15 -3.89 -0.12 -37.82
N ASP A 16 -3.39 -1.04 -36.99
CA ASP A 16 -2.89 -0.81 -35.63
C ASP A 16 -1.91 0.37 -35.58
N ARG A 17 -2.32 1.46 -34.92
CA ARG A 17 -1.40 2.50 -34.48
C ARG A 17 -0.85 2.14 -33.10
N PRO A 18 0.48 2.22 -32.86
CA PRO A 18 1.03 2.02 -31.54
C PRO A 18 0.54 3.12 -30.60
N ARG A 19 -0.20 2.72 -29.54
CA ARG A 19 -0.62 3.62 -28.47
C ARG A 19 0.61 4.12 -27.70
N GLN A 20 0.97 5.38 -27.90
CA GLN A 20 1.83 6.11 -26.97
C GLN A 20 1.13 6.17 -25.60
N ARG A 21 1.79 5.65 -24.57
CA ARG A 21 1.35 5.81 -23.18
C ARG A 21 1.57 7.27 -22.78
N GLN A 22 0.49 8.05 -22.73
CA GLN A 22 0.47 9.32 -22.01
C GLN A 22 0.26 9.02 -20.53
N PHE A 23 1.23 9.37 -19.70
CA PHE A 23 1.04 9.47 -18.26
C PHE A 23 0.21 10.72 -17.99
N THR A 24 -1.00 10.55 -17.48
CA THR A 24 -1.79 11.67 -16.98
C THR A 24 -1.40 11.94 -15.52
N ASP A 25 -0.73 13.07 -15.31
CA ASP A 25 -0.66 13.74 -14.01
C ASP A 25 -2.06 14.15 -13.60
N THR A 26 -2.69 13.40 -12.69
CA THR A 26 -3.70 13.90 -11.73
C THR A 26 -4.15 12.77 -10.82
N GLY A 27 -3.57 12.72 -9.62
CA GLY A 27 -4.23 12.10 -8.48
C GLY A 27 -5.38 13.02 -8.04
N THR A 28 -6.58 12.81 -8.57
CA THR A 28 -7.78 13.50 -8.13
C THR A 28 -8.78 12.48 -7.59
N PHE A 29 -9.03 12.60 -6.29
CA PHE A 29 -10.05 11.88 -5.55
C PHE A 29 -11.43 12.34 -6.02
N ILE A 30 -12.24 11.44 -6.59
CA ILE A 30 -13.65 11.72 -6.91
C ILE A 30 -14.52 11.11 -5.80
N PRO A 31 -15.18 11.92 -4.95
CA PRO A 31 -16.18 11.39 -4.03
C PRO A 31 -17.44 11.01 -4.83
N SER A 32 -17.86 9.75 -4.71
CA SER A 32 -19.18 9.32 -5.19
C SER A 32 -20.24 9.75 -4.17
N LEU A 33 -21.25 10.48 -4.63
CA LEU A 33 -22.40 10.90 -3.82
C LEU A 33 -23.37 9.72 -3.60
N PRO A 34 -24.13 9.69 -2.48
CA PRO A 34 -24.99 8.57 -2.12
C PRO A 34 -26.30 8.58 -2.93
N GLY A 35 -26.55 7.48 -3.65
CA GLY A 35 -27.84 7.18 -4.27
C GLY A 35 -28.81 6.58 -3.25
N GLN A 36 -30.01 7.13 -3.23
CA GLN A 36 -31.12 6.79 -2.33
C GLN A 36 -31.71 5.40 -2.64
N HIS A 37 -32.08 4.69 -1.58
CA HIS A 37 -32.97 3.51 -1.60
C HIS A 37 -34.36 3.89 -2.12
N PRO A 38 -35.02 2.94 -2.81
CA PRO A 38 -36.37 2.58 -2.40
C PRO A 38 -36.57 1.07 -2.26
N ASP A 39 -37.39 0.72 -1.27
CA ASP A 39 -38.02 -0.60 -1.06
C ASP A 39 -38.82 -1.04 -2.29
N GLN A 40 -38.85 -2.35 -2.59
CA GLN A 40 -40.11 -3.09 -2.80
C GLN A 40 -39.98 -4.62 -2.93
N ASP A 41 -41.03 -5.25 -2.42
CA ASP A 41 -41.32 -6.66 -2.14
C ASP A 41 -41.51 -7.62 -3.34
N ASP A 42 -41.43 -8.90 -2.96
CA ASP A 42 -42.16 -10.10 -3.41
C ASP A 42 -41.99 -10.69 -4.82
N GLY A 43 -41.77 -12.01 -4.84
CA GLY A 43 -42.02 -12.84 -6.03
C GLY A 43 -41.40 -14.24 -6.00
N ALA A 44 -42.05 -15.18 -5.31
CA ALA A 44 -41.75 -16.60 -5.40
C ALA A 44 -42.03 -17.17 -6.81
N ALA A 45 -41.11 -18.00 -7.35
CA ALA A 45 -41.47 -19.05 -8.31
C ALA A 45 -40.44 -20.18 -8.32
N ARG A 46 -40.93 -21.40 -8.08
CA ARG A 46 -40.27 -22.68 -8.32
C ARG A 46 -40.21 -22.98 -9.82
N ALA A 47 -39.13 -23.58 -10.30
CA ALA A 47 -39.14 -24.85 -11.05
C ALA A 47 -37.71 -25.26 -11.47
N ASN A 48 -37.47 -26.57 -11.41
CA ASN A 48 -36.23 -27.30 -11.71
C ASN A 48 -36.35 -27.90 -13.15
N PRO A 49 -35.46 -28.79 -13.62
CA PRO A 49 -34.36 -28.53 -14.55
C PRO A 49 -34.49 -29.29 -15.89
N GLU A 50 -33.69 -28.96 -16.91
CA GLU A 50 -33.28 -29.96 -17.91
C GLU A 50 -32.02 -29.57 -18.71
N ALA A 51 -31.13 -30.57 -18.77
CA ALA A 51 -29.98 -30.87 -19.63
C ALA A 51 -29.62 -29.99 -20.85
N ALA A 52 -28.31 -29.78 -21.03
CA ALA A 52 -27.56 -30.23 -22.21
C ALA A 52 -26.04 -30.01 -22.07
N ALA A 53 -25.26 -31.08 -22.23
CA ALA A 53 -23.83 -31.02 -22.57
C ALA A 53 -23.67 -30.83 -24.10
N PRO A 54 -22.55 -30.25 -24.56
CA PRO A 54 -21.66 -31.03 -25.45
C PRO A 54 -20.16 -30.79 -25.13
N VAL A 55 -19.33 -31.83 -25.04
CA VAL A 55 -18.53 -32.43 -26.13
C VAL A 55 -17.50 -31.47 -26.74
N LEU A 56 -16.23 -31.74 -26.39
CA LEU A 56 -14.99 -31.23 -26.98
C LEU A 56 -14.85 -31.60 -28.46
N PRO A 57 -13.99 -30.87 -29.19
CA PRO A 57 -13.05 -31.52 -30.08
C PRO A 57 -11.60 -31.23 -29.68
N ALA A 58 -10.77 -32.27 -29.79
CA ALA A 58 -9.35 -32.18 -30.04
C ALA A 58 -9.11 -31.68 -31.47
N ASP A 59 -8.10 -30.85 -31.71
CA ASP A 59 -6.83 -31.29 -32.34
C ASP A 59 -5.90 -30.11 -32.70
N ASP A 60 -4.61 -30.47 -32.72
CA ASP A 60 -3.52 -29.99 -33.58
C ASP A 60 -2.98 -28.54 -33.49
N GLY A 61 -1.83 -28.45 -32.82
CA GLY A 61 -0.53 -28.34 -33.49
C GLY A 61 -0.25 -27.10 -34.35
N LEU A 62 0.77 -26.33 -33.95
CA LEU A 62 1.72 -25.49 -34.70
C LEU A 62 2.44 -24.63 -33.62
N GLY A 63 3.76 -24.51 -33.48
CA GLY A 63 4.85 -24.60 -34.45
C GLY A 63 5.51 -23.21 -34.57
N GLY A 64 6.68 -23.01 -33.95
CA GLY A 64 7.56 -21.83 -34.09
C GLY A 64 7.37 -20.76 -33.00
N ASP A 65 8.36 -19.98 -32.55
CA ASP A 65 9.73 -19.73 -32.98
C ASP A 65 10.44 -19.08 -31.77
N THR A 66 11.47 -19.72 -31.19
CA THR A 66 12.20 -19.19 -30.02
C THR A 66 13.43 -18.42 -30.47
N ARG A 67 13.27 -17.11 -30.71
CA ARG A 67 14.43 -16.23 -30.91
C ARG A 67 15.03 -15.81 -29.57
N ARG A 68 16.17 -16.44 -29.26
CA ARG A 68 17.12 -16.00 -28.24
C ARG A 68 17.59 -14.58 -28.56
N TRP A 69 17.42 -13.67 -27.62
CA TRP A 69 18.21 -12.44 -27.53
C TRP A 69 19.43 -12.70 -26.65
N GLN A 70 20.63 -12.60 -27.22
CA GLN A 70 21.87 -12.43 -26.48
C GLN A 70 22.24 -10.95 -26.52
N PRO A 71 22.44 -10.27 -25.39
CA PRO A 71 23.13 -8.99 -25.39
C PRO A 71 24.64 -9.22 -25.31
N THR A 72 25.35 -8.76 -26.34
CA THR A 72 26.80 -8.60 -26.33
C THR A 72 27.15 -7.44 -25.39
N VAL A 73 27.96 -7.73 -24.37
CA VAL A 73 28.50 -6.73 -23.45
C VAL A 73 29.87 -6.29 -24.00
N GLU A 74 29.97 -5.07 -24.50
CA GLU A 74 31.25 -4.37 -24.62
C GLU A 74 31.32 -3.31 -23.53
N ALA A 75 32.28 -3.52 -22.63
CA ALA A 75 32.63 -2.57 -21.58
C ALA A 75 33.52 -1.47 -22.18
N ALA A 76 33.11 -0.21 -21.98
CA ALA A 76 34.01 0.93 -22.08
C ALA A 76 34.02 1.64 -20.73
N SER A 77 35.19 1.59 -20.08
CA SER A 77 35.51 2.30 -18.85
C SER A 77 36.10 3.66 -19.25
N ASP A 78 35.36 4.75 -19.04
CA ASP A 78 35.89 6.10 -19.20
C ASP A 78 35.61 6.90 -17.91
N PRO A 79 36.64 7.28 -17.13
CA PRO A 79 36.47 8.02 -15.89
C PRO A 79 36.15 9.52 -16.08
N ASP A 80 36.04 10.03 -17.31
CA ASP A 80 35.74 11.44 -17.61
C ASP A 80 34.38 11.66 -18.32
N ALA A 81 33.43 10.74 -18.19
CA ALA A 81 32.10 10.86 -18.81
C ALA A 81 31.34 12.10 -18.27
N GLN A 82 31.29 13.15 -19.10
CA GLN A 82 30.41 14.31 -18.91
C GLN A 82 28.94 13.87 -18.87
N LEU A 83 28.13 14.60 -18.10
CA LEU A 83 26.68 14.38 -18.00
C LEU A 83 26.06 14.24 -19.41
N PRO A 84 25.16 13.26 -19.62
CA PRO A 84 24.58 13.02 -20.93
C PRO A 84 23.80 14.24 -21.45
N GLU A 85 23.98 14.53 -22.74
CA GLU A 85 23.52 15.73 -23.45
C GLU A 85 22.00 16.01 -23.32
N PHE A 86 21.18 14.98 -23.05
CA PHE A 86 19.73 15.14 -22.84
C PHE A 86 19.36 15.90 -21.55
N LEU A 87 20.31 16.14 -20.63
CA LEU A 87 20.12 17.03 -19.48
C LEU A 87 20.33 18.51 -19.84
N GLN A 88 20.82 18.83 -21.05
CA GLN A 88 21.02 20.20 -21.52
C GLN A 88 19.83 20.76 -22.33
N ASP A 89 18.94 19.87 -22.80
CA ASP A 89 17.77 20.23 -23.64
C ASP A 89 16.43 20.21 -22.87
N LEU A 90 16.44 20.50 -21.56
CA LEU A 90 15.19 20.81 -20.88
C LEU A 90 14.65 22.15 -21.43
N PRO A 91 13.36 22.22 -21.83
CA PRO A 91 12.78 23.48 -22.28
C PRO A 91 12.94 24.50 -21.16
N THR A 92 13.60 25.62 -21.48
CA THR A 92 13.64 26.79 -20.63
C THR A 92 12.19 27.22 -20.43
N LEU A 93 11.68 27.00 -19.22
CA LEU A 93 10.37 27.52 -18.80
C LEU A 93 10.38 29.03 -19.11
N PRO A 94 9.32 29.59 -19.74
CA PRO A 94 9.21 31.04 -19.87
C PRO A 94 9.34 31.63 -18.47
N ASP A 95 10.11 32.71 -18.32
CA ASP A 95 10.34 33.43 -17.06
C ASP A 95 9.02 33.52 -16.29
N ALA A 96 8.81 32.58 -15.38
CA ALA A 96 7.74 32.64 -14.44
C ALA A 96 8.12 33.83 -13.57
N ALA A 97 7.31 34.89 -13.66
CA ALA A 97 7.40 36.02 -12.74
C ALA A 97 7.70 35.44 -11.36
N PRO A 98 8.75 35.93 -10.67
CA PRO A 98 9.22 35.34 -9.43
C PRO A 98 7.99 35.09 -8.55
N PRO A 99 7.82 33.88 -7.99
CA PRO A 99 6.66 33.58 -7.18
C PRO A 99 6.55 34.72 -6.20
N ALA A 100 5.40 35.41 -6.21
CA ALA A 100 5.15 36.53 -5.32
C ALA A 100 5.58 36.02 -3.95
N GLN A 101 6.63 36.63 -3.39
CA GLN A 101 7.13 36.22 -2.09
C GLN A 101 5.90 36.13 -1.21
N PRO A 102 5.69 35.02 -0.48
CA PRO A 102 4.57 34.94 0.43
C PRO A 102 4.66 36.21 1.26
N LYS A 103 3.67 37.11 1.10
CA LYS A 103 3.59 38.31 1.92
C LYS A 103 3.71 37.75 3.32
N GLU A 104 4.83 38.04 3.99
CA GLU A 104 4.93 37.81 5.41
C GLU A 104 3.61 38.34 5.97
N PRO A 105 2.85 37.55 6.75
CA PRO A 105 1.80 38.14 7.52
C PRO A 105 2.50 39.21 8.35
N GLN A 106 2.38 40.47 7.92
CA GLN A 106 2.64 41.61 8.76
C GLN A 106 1.59 41.46 9.85
N LEU A 107 1.98 40.75 10.91
CA LEU A 107 1.26 40.78 12.15
C LEU A 107 1.41 42.21 12.63
N ASP A 108 0.40 43.00 12.34
CA ASP A 108 0.23 44.34 12.87
C ASP A 108 0.47 44.25 14.38
N ALA A 109 1.38 45.08 14.89
CA ALA A 109 1.79 45.05 16.29
C ALA A 109 0.59 45.18 17.26
N GLU A 110 -0.53 45.75 16.80
CA GLU A 110 -1.79 45.82 17.52
C GLU A 110 -2.49 44.46 17.69
N THR A 111 -2.36 43.53 16.73
CA THR A 111 -3.01 42.21 16.83
C THR A 111 -2.28 41.31 17.82
N LEU A 112 -0.95 41.44 17.93
CA LEU A 112 -0.15 40.77 18.98
C LEU A 112 -0.38 41.38 20.38
N ALA A 113 -0.63 42.68 20.47
CA ALA A 113 -0.96 43.34 21.74
C ALA A 113 -2.36 43.00 22.27
N THR A 114 -3.28 42.57 21.40
CA THR A 114 -4.65 42.23 21.81
C THR A 114 -4.80 40.78 22.29
N ALA A 115 -3.99 39.84 21.77
CA ALA A 115 -4.04 38.43 22.19
C ALA A 115 -3.36 38.18 23.55
N VAL A 116 -2.46 39.08 23.96
CA VAL A 116 -1.83 39.08 25.28
C VAL A 116 -2.33 40.34 25.97
N GLY A 117 -3.39 40.26 26.77
CA GLY A 117 -4.06 41.42 27.38
C GLY A 117 -3.10 42.37 28.12
N LEU A 118 -2.46 43.28 27.39
CA LEU A 118 -1.50 44.25 27.87
C LEU A 118 -2.14 45.62 27.71
N SER A 119 -2.82 46.00 28.79
CA SER A 119 -3.32 47.35 29.07
C SER A 119 -2.24 48.40 28.78
N GLU A 120 -2.60 49.41 28.00
CA GLU A 120 -1.79 50.61 27.72
C GLU A 120 -1.27 51.21 29.02
N SER A 121 -0.01 50.90 29.32
CA SER A 121 0.77 51.59 30.34
C SER A 121 2.15 51.78 29.73
N ALA A 122 2.51 53.06 29.59
CA ALA A 122 3.75 53.54 29.01
C ALA A 122 4.97 52.71 29.46
N PRO A 123 6.02 52.57 28.61
CA PRO A 123 7.24 51.89 29.01
C PRO A 123 7.93 52.75 30.06
N GLN A 124 7.61 52.51 31.33
CA GLN A 124 8.53 52.82 32.40
C GLN A 124 9.79 52.02 32.08
N THR A 125 10.85 52.72 31.73
CA THR A 125 12.21 52.23 31.90
C THR A 125 12.33 51.68 33.32
N VAL A 126 12.12 50.38 33.46
CA VAL A 126 12.40 49.63 34.68
C VAL A 126 13.92 49.61 34.78
N ALA A 127 14.47 50.69 35.31
CA ALA A 127 15.79 50.69 35.89
C ALA A 127 15.78 49.57 36.95
N LEU A 128 16.55 48.52 36.69
CA LEU A 128 16.74 47.35 37.55
C LEU A 128 17.41 47.76 38.87
N ASN A 129 16.70 48.51 39.72
CA ASN A 129 17.02 48.70 41.12
C ASN A 129 16.45 47.52 41.93
N ALA A 130 16.81 46.30 41.53
CA ALA A 130 16.63 45.11 42.35
C ALA A 130 17.59 45.23 43.54
N ARG A 131 17.05 45.62 44.71
CA ARG A 131 17.79 45.90 45.95
C ARG A 131 18.25 44.64 46.68
N SER A 132 17.75 43.46 46.31
CA SER A 132 18.23 42.20 46.86
C SER A 132 18.80 41.29 45.77
N PRO A 133 19.85 40.51 46.07
CA PRO A 133 20.44 39.56 45.11
C PRO A 133 19.42 38.54 44.59
N LEU A 134 18.41 38.19 45.40
CA LEU A 134 17.33 37.28 45.03
C LEU A 134 16.44 37.81 43.91
N GLN A 135 16.16 39.11 43.87
CA GLN A 135 15.35 39.72 42.79
C GLN A 135 16.09 39.74 41.45
N ARG A 136 17.42 39.91 41.46
CA ARG A 136 18.25 39.84 40.24
C ARG A 136 18.30 38.42 39.69
N VAL A 137 18.44 37.44 40.58
CA VAL A 137 18.40 36.02 40.20
C VAL A 137 17.03 35.66 39.63
N ALA A 138 15.93 36.07 40.27
CA ALA A 138 14.58 35.81 39.76
C ALA A 138 14.33 36.46 38.39
N ALA A 139 14.80 37.70 38.17
CA ALA A 139 14.66 38.38 36.88
C ALA A 139 15.49 37.69 35.76
N LEU A 140 16.71 37.23 36.07
CA LEU A 140 17.54 36.48 35.12
C LEU A 140 16.95 35.12 34.78
N VAL A 141 16.40 34.41 35.76
CA VAL A 141 15.69 33.15 35.54
C VAL A 141 14.44 33.37 34.70
N GLY A 142 13.65 34.40 34.99
CA GLY A 142 12.47 34.77 34.19
C GLY A 142 12.83 35.12 32.74
N LEU A 143 13.90 35.89 32.52
CA LEU A 143 14.40 36.21 31.18
C LEU A 143 14.92 34.97 30.45
N ALA A 144 15.65 34.08 31.13
CA ALA A 144 16.13 32.82 30.56
C ALA A 144 14.97 31.89 30.16
N LEU A 145 13.91 31.83 30.98
CA LEU A 145 12.70 31.08 30.66
C LEU A 145 11.95 31.67 29.47
N LEU A 146 11.83 33.00 29.38
CA LEU A 146 11.23 33.69 28.24
C LEU A 146 12.04 33.49 26.95
N LEU A 147 13.37 33.64 27.02
CA LEU A 147 14.25 33.35 25.89
C LEU A 147 14.16 31.88 25.48
N GLY A 148 14.11 30.95 26.43
CA GLY A 148 13.87 29.53 26.15
C GLY A 148 12.52 29.29 25.46
N ALA A 149 11.46 29.94 25.94
CA ALA A 149 10.11 29.80 25.38
C ALA A 149 9.98 30.33 23.95
N VAL A 150 10.82 31.29 23.52
CA VAL A 150 10.82 31.83 22.15
C VAL A 150 11.82 31.12 21.24
N THR A 151 13.02 30.82 21.75
CA THR A 151 14.10 30.22 20.95
C THR A 151 13.86 28.74 20.64
N VAL A 152 13.27 27.98 21.57
CA VAL A 152 12.94 26.56 21.36
C VAL A 152 11.96 26.35 20.21
N PRO A 153 10.79 27.03 20.14
CA PRO A 153 9.87 26.85 19.03
C PRO A 153 10.45 27.36 17.70
N LEU A 154 11.19 28.48 17.69
CA LEU A 154 11.86 28.96 16.46
C LEU A 154 12.92 27.97 15.95
N TRP A 155 13.68 27.36 16.86
CA TRP A 155 14.65 26.33 16.53
C TRP A 155 13.97 25.06 16.04
N GLN A 156 12.86 24.65 16.67
CA GLN A 156 12.05 23.51 16.23
C GLN A 156 11.42 23.75 14.85
N THR A 157 10.89 24.94 14.57
CA THR A 157 10.30 25.29 13.27
C THR A 157 11.37 25.32 12.18
N ARG A 158 12.55 25.90 12.45
CA ARG A 158 13.68 25.85 11.51
C ARG A 158 14.23 24.44 11.32
N ALA A 159 14.28 23.62 12.37
CA ALA A 159 14.68 22.23 12.27
C ALA A 159 13.67 21.43 11.42
N ARG A 160 12.37 21.68 11.55
CA ARG A 160 11.31 21.07 10.73
C ARG A 160 11.35 21.55 9.27
N ALA A 161 11.61 22.83 9.03
CA ALA A 161 11.74 23.39 7.68
C ALA A 161 12.98 22.84 6.93
N ARG A 162 14.10 22.62 7.65
CA ARG A 162 15.30 21.93 7.12
C ARG A 162 15.11 20.41 6.94
N ALA A 163 14.03 19.87 7.45
CA ALA A 163 13.72 18.45 7.34
C ALA A 163 12.86 18.14 6.11
N VAL A 164 12.32 19.14 5.41
CA VAL A 164 11.60 18.87 4.16
C VAL A 164 12.65 18.50 3.08
N PRO A 165 12.61 17.27 2.55
CA PRO A 165 13.55 16.86 1.51
C PRO A 165 13.33 17.72 0.26
N ASP A 166 14.42 18.27 -0.29
CA ASP A 166 14.36 18.93 -1.59
C ASP A 166 14.56 17.91 -2.74
N ASP A 167 14.25 18.34 -3.96
CA ASP A 167 14.37 17.51 -5.16
C ASP A 167 15.80 16.99 -5.36
N ALA A 168 16.79 17.82 -5.01
CA ALA A 168 18.20 17.47 -5.12
C ALA A 168 18.59 16.35 -4.14
N ALA A 169 18.07 16.36 -2.91
CA ALA A 169 18.29 15.31 -1.93
C ALA A 169 17.67 13.98 -2.36
N LEU A 170 16.44 14.01 -2.90
CA LEU A 170 15.80 12.82 -3.46
C LEU A 170 16.53 12.29 -4.71
N ALA A 171 17.03 13.17 -5.57
CA ALA A 171 17.84 12.76 -6.73
C ALA A 171 19.17 12.12 -6.29
N ARG A 172 19.84 12.67 -5.26
CA ARG A 172 21.01 12.05 -4.65
C ARG A 172 20.69 10.68 -4.06
N ALA A 173 19.52 10.55 -3.40
CA ALA A 173 19.07 9.27 -2.85
C ALA A 173 18.83 8.23 -3.95
N ALA A 174 18.14 8.62 -5.03
CA ALA A 174 17.91 7.75 -6.18
C ALA A 174 19.23 7.32 -6.83
N GLY A 175 20.17 8.24 -7.05
CA GLY A 175 21.51 7.93 -7.56
C GLY A 175 22.29 6.99 -6.63
N ARG A 176 22.13 7.15 -5.31
CA ARG A 176 22.78 6.28 -4.34
C ARG A 176 22.24 4.85 -4.38
N VAL A 177 20.92 4.70 -4.47
CA VAL A 177 20.25 3.39 -4.65
C VAL A 177 20.71 2.77 -5.97
N ALA A 178 20.66 3.53 -7.07
CA ALA A 178 21.05 3.08 -8.41
C ALA A 178 22.46 2.46 -8.44
N ALA A 179 23.43 3.07 -7.76
CA ALA A 179 24.82 2.62 -7.79
C ALA A 179 25.03 1.16 -7.30
N ASP A 180 24.17 0.66 -6.42
CA ASP A 180 24.29 -0.69 -5.84
C ASP A 180 23.03 -1.54 -5.98
N LEU A 181 22.06 -1.11 -6.79
CA LEU A 181 20.77 -1.78 -6.97
C LEU A 181 20.97 -3.14 -7.64
N ARG A 182 20.30 -4.17 -7.12
CA ARG A 182 20.37 -5.55 -7.66
C ARG A 182 18.99 -6.21 -7.69
N PRO A 183 18.81 -7.27 -8.51
CA PRO A 183 17.61 -8.10 -8.44
C PRO A 183 17.38 -8.65 -7.02
N GLY A 184 16.13 -8.54 -6.54
CA GLY A 184 15.75 -8.93 -5.17
C GLY A 184 15.96 -7.85 -4.11
N ASP A 185 16.24 -6.61 -4.51
CA ASP A 185 16.22 -5.45 -3.64
C ASP A 185 14.82 -4.81 -3.59
N ALA A 186 14.28 -4.66 -2.38
CA ALA A 186 13.11 -3.84 -2.12
C ALA A 186 13.48 -2.39 -1.78
N ILE A 187 12.50 -1.50 -1.91
CA ILE A 187 12.61 -0.11 -1.50
C ILE A 187 11.41 0.32 -0.65
N ALA A 188 11.68 1.10 0.39
CA ALA A 188 10.67 1.71 1.25
C ALA A 188 11.00 3.18 1.50
N PHE A 189 9.98 3.94 1.86
CA PHE A 189 10.12 5.35 2.24
C PHE A 189 9.65 5.55 3.67
N GLN A 190 10.43 6.29 4.46
CA GLN A 190 10.10 6.56 5.85
C GLN A 190 10.12 8.08 6.14
N PRO A 191 8.95 8.70 6.43
CA PRO A 191 7.60 8.11 6.41
C PRO A 191 7.14 7.81 4.97
N HIS A 192 6.17 6.90 4.77
CA HIS A 192 5.72 6.52 3.42
C HIS A 192 5.22 7.71 2.58
N TRP A 193 4.63 8.72 3.21
CA TRP A 193 4.17 9.95 2.54
C TRP A 193 5.29 10.93 2.20
N GLY A 194 6.51 10.72 2.72
CA GLY A 194 7.68 11.54 2.40
C GLY A 194 8.18 11.34 0.97
N ALA A 195 7.74 10.25 0.32
CA ALA A 195 8.02 9.92 -1.08
C ALA A 195 7.12 10.73 -2.03
N HIS A 196 7.23 12.05 -2.03
CA HIS A 196 6.43 12.87 -2.93
C HIS A 196 6.84 12.74 -4.42
N ARG A 197 7.98 12.08 -4.70
CA ARG A 197 8.48 11.77 -6.04
C ARG A 197 8.89 10.29 -6.22
N PRO A 198 7.97 9.33 -6.09
CA PRO A 198 8.31 7.92 -6.22
C PRO A 198 8.82 7.57 -7.63
N TRP A 199 8.42 8.34 -8.65
CA TRP A 199 8.83 8.13 -10.05
C TRP A 199 10.35 8.24 -10.29
N LEU A 200 11.09 8.99 -9.47
CA LEU A 200 12.56 9.04 -9.57
C LEU A 200 13.17 7.67 -9.32
N PHE A 201 12.62 6.92 -8.37
CA PHE A 201 13.06 5.58 -8.04
C PHE A 201 12.47 4.55 -9.02
N ALA A 202 11.23 4.77 -9.49
CA ALA A 202 10.65 3.94 -10.54
C ALA A 202 11.52 3.92 -11.80
N LYS A 203 12.06 5.08 -12.21
CA LYS A 203 13.02 5.16 -13.30
C LYS A 203 14.30 4.37 -13.01
N VAL A 204 14.90 4.55 -11.82
CA VAL A 204 16.11 3.81 -11.42
C VAL A 204 15.90 2.30 -11.50
N TYR A 205 14.76 1.79 -11.02
CA TYR A 205 14.41 0.37 -11.10
C TYR A 205 14.23 -0.08 -12.57
N ALA A 206 13.50 0.69 -13.37
CA ALA A 206 13.29 0.40 -14.78
C ALA A 206 14.61 0.36 -15.58
N ASP A 207 15.54 1.29 -15.32
CA ASP A 207 16.87 1.35 -15.95
C ASP A 207 17.73 0.11 -15.59
N HIS A 208 17.39 -0.61 -14.51
CA HIS A 208 18.02 -1.87 -14.10
C HIS A 208 17.21 -3.11 -14.51
N GLY A 209 16.13 -2.94 -15.29
CA GLY A 209 15.24 -4.03 -15.69
C GLY A 209 14.42 -4.62 -14.54
N LEU A 210 14.19 -3.85 -13.48
CA LEU A 210 13.44 -4.25 -12.29
C LEU A 210 12.06 -3.59 -12.26
N ASP A 211 11.09 -4.31 -11.69
CA ASP A 211 9.73 -3.80 -11.47
C ASP A 211 9.67 -3.04 -10.13
N PHE A 212 9.48 -1.72 -10.21
CA PHE A 212 9.39 -0.85 -9.05
C PHE A 212 8.16 -1.15 -8.19
N ASP A 213 7.01 -1.41 -8.80
CA ASP A 213 5.76 -1.64 -8.07
C ASP A 213 5.82 -2.97 -7.31
N ALA A 214 6.55 -3.96 -7.85
CA ALA A 214 6.83 -5.22 -7.17
C ALA A 214 7.86 -5.09 -6.03
N ALA A 215 8.75 -4.09 -6.09
CA ALA A 215 9.81 -3.86 -5.11
C ALA A 215 9.43 -2.87 -3.98
N LEU A 216 8.42 -2.03 -4.21
CA LEU A 216 8.00 -0.98 -3.29
C LEU A 216 7.25 -1.55 -2.08
N LEU A 217 7.76 -1.23 -0.88
CA LEU A 217 7.11 -1.53 0.40
C LEU A 217 6.45 -0.27 0.96
N LEU A 218 5.16 -0.38 1.29
CA LEU A 218 4.31 0.76 1.70
C LEU A 218 3.99 0.80 3.21
N GLY A 219 4.52 -0.14 4.00
CA GLY A 219 4.29 -0.21 5.45
C GLY A 219 5.07 0.84 6.26
N THR A 220 4.46 1.44 7.28
CA THR A 220 5.15 2.29 8.27
C THR A 220 4.66 1.97 9.71
N PRO A 221 5.48 1.39 10.59
CA PRO A 221 6.87 0.99 10.38
C PRO A 221 6.99 -0.13 9.34
N ILE A 222 8.17 -0.25 8.74
CA ILE A 222 8.47 -1.34 7.82
C ILE A 222 8.53 -2.63 8.63
N ASP A 223 7.85 -3.65 8.13
CA ASP A 223 7.73 -4.96 8.72
C ASP A 223 8.35 -5.97 7.74
N LEU A 224 9.17 -6.88 8.28
CA LEU A 224 9.87 -7.88 7.47
C LEU A 224 8.90 -8.81 6.75
N TRP A 225 7.68 -8.96 7.26
CA TRP A 225 6.62 -9.64 6.53
C TRP A 225 6.41 -9.05 5.14
N ASP A 226 6.46 -7.73 4.96
CA ASP A 226 6.24 -7.13 3.63
C ASP A 226 7.47 -7.28 2.72
N ALA A 227 8.65 -7.48 3.30
CA ALA A 227 9.93 -7.60 2.61
C ALA A 227 10.29 -9.05 2.21
N ASP A 228 9.38 -9.99 2.43
CA ASP A 228 9.60 -11.39 2.12
C ASP A 228 9.84 -11.67 0.63
N GLY A 229 10.72 -12.63 0.36
CA GLY A 229 11.26 -12.89 -0.98
C GLY A 229 12.32 -11.89 -1.45
N GLN A 230 12.55 -10.82 -0.69
CA GLN A 230 13.59 -9.83 -0.95
C GLN A 230 14.83 -10.15 -0.10
N ARG A 231 16.01 -9.80 -0.61
CA ARG A 231 17.29 -10.04 0.07
C ARG A 231 17.80 -8.81 0.79
N ARG A 232 17.54 -7.65 0.22
CA ARG A 232 17.95 -6.37 0.76
C ARG A 232 16.80 -5.38 0.69
N LEU A 233 16.85 -4.40 1.59
CA LEU A 233 15.88 -3.33 1.65
C LEU A 233 16.61 -2.00 1.69
N TRP A 234 16.29 -1.15 0.72
CA TRP A 234 16.63 0.26 0.74
C TRP A 234 15.54 1.03 1.47
N VAL A 235 15.92 1.78 2.51
CA VAL A 235 15.01 2.70 3.19
C VAL A 235 15.45 4.12 2.92
N VAL A 236 14.61 4.86 2.19
CA VAL A 236 14.80 6.28 1.96
C VAL A 236 14.08 7.03 3.08
N SER A 237 14.85 7.48 4.05
CA SER A 237 14.37 8.26 5.18
C SER A 237 14.34 9.74 4.82
N THR A 238 13.25 10.42 5.17
CA THR A 238 13.07 11.86 4.98
C THR A 238 12.61 12.49 6.30
N HIS A 239 12.63 13.82 6.40
CA HIS A 239 12.20 14.53 7.61
C HIS A 239 13.00 14.22 8.88
N GLY A 240 14.26 13.77 8.72
CA GLY A 240 15.13 13.39 9.84
C GLY A 240 14.60 12.21 10.64
N LYS A 241 13.66 11.44 10.08
CA LYS A 241 13.16 10.23 10.73
C LYS A 241 14.14 9.09 10.49
N GLY A 242 14.63 8.49 11.58
CA GLY A 242 15.41 7.25 11.49
C GLY A 242 14.60 6.11 10.86
N SER A 243 15.32 5.20 10.23
CA SER A 243 14.84 4.12 9.36
C SER A 243 14.89 2.72 10.00
N ALA A 244 15.18 2.63 11.30
CA ALA A 244 15.50 1.35 11.94
C ALA A 244 14.45 0.25 11.65
N VAL A 245 14.85 -0.75 10.87
CA VAL A 245 14.02 -1.91 10.52
C VAL A 245 14.32 -3.03 11.51
N ARG A 246 13.35 -3.34 12.37
CA ARG A 246 13.51 -4.37 13.41
C ARG A 246 13.73 -5.74 12.76
N GLY A 247 14.77 -6.45 13.19
CA GLY A 247 15.10 -7.80 12.72
C GLY A 247 15.86 -7.85 11.40
N ALA A 248 16.10 -6.71 10.75
CA ALA A 248 17.04 -6.62 9.63
C ALA A 248 18.42 -6.17 10.12
N ARG A 249 19.47 -6.58 9.41
CA ARG A 249 20.84 -6.13 9.70
C ARG A 249 21.15 -4.90 8.86
N ALA A 250 21.44 -3.78 9.50
CA ALA A 250 21.92 -2.59 8.80
C ALA A 250 23.29 -2.90 8.15
N LEU A 251 23.38 -2.70 6.83
CA LEU A 251 24.61 -2.84 6.06
C LEU A 251 25.28 -1.50 5.85
N ARG A 252 24.48 -0.45 5.63
CA ARG A 252 24.99 0.88 5.31
C ARG A 252 23.98 1.96 5.69
N HIS A 253 24.52 3.12 6.03
CA HIS A 253 23.81 4.37 6.23
C HIS A 253 24.54 5.47 5.46
N ASP A 254 23.82 6.20 4.61
CA ASP A 254 24.31 7.35 3.86
C ASP A 254 23.43 8.58 4.19
N ASP A 255 23.96 9.54 4.95
CA ASP A 255 23.30 10.84 5.20
C ASP A 255 23.49 11.76 3.99
N LEU A 256 22.39 12.19 3.39
CA LEU A 256 22.36 13.00 2.16
C LEU A 256 22.02 14.47 2.43
N GLY A 257 21.94 14.85 3.71
CA GLY A 257 21.59 16.18 4.18
C GLY A 257 20.10 16.50 4.07
N GLN A 258 19.70 17.65 4.60
CA GLN A 258 18.30 18.14 4.58
C GLN A 258 17.29 17.13 5.15
N GLY A 259 17.69 16.40 6.19
CA GLY A 259 16.86 15.37 6.81
C GLY A 259 16.58 14.17 5.91
N THR A 260 17.36 13.96 4.84
CA THR A 260 17.27 12.81 3.94
C THR A 260 18.44 11.86 4.19
N ALA A 261 18.15 10.58 4.34
CA ALA A 261 19.15 9.53 4.44
C ALA A 261 18.73 8.31 3.63
N VAL A 262 19.69 7.52 3.22
CA VAL A 262 19.47 6.20 2.60
C VAL A 262 20.14 5.16 3.46
N ASP A 263 19.35 4.19 3.90
CA ASP A 263 19.83 3.04 4.64
C ASP A 263 19.66 1.79 3.79
N LEU A 264 20.66 0.92 3.82
CA LEU A 264 20.61 -0.39 3.21
C LEU A 264 20.62 -1.44 4.31
N TYR A 265 19.62 -2.32 4.27
CA TYR A 265 19.48 -3.44 5.17
C TYR A 265 19.63 -4.77 4.43
N GLU A 266 20.26 -5.73 5.09
CA GLU A 266 20.16 -7.15 4.78
C GLU A 266 18.93 -7.71 5.50
N LEU A 267 18.06 -8.34 4.73
CA LEU A 267 16.85 -8.95 5.24
C LEU A 267 17.12 -10.41 5.63
N PRO A 268 16.51 -10.91 6.72
CA PRO A 268 16.59 -12.34 7.01
C PRO A 268 15.93 -13.13 5.88
N SER A 269 16.52 -14.27 5.54
CA SER A 269 15.93 -15.19 4.56
C SER A 269 14.71 -15.88 5.17
N SER A 270 13.51 -15.36 4.95
CA SER A 270 12.29 -16.17 5.03
C SER A 270 12.05 -16.84 3.68
N THR A 271 11.82 -18.15 3.69
CA THR A 271 11.45 -18.88 2.48
C THR A 271 9.95 -19.12 2.51
N THR A 272 9.17 -18.11 2.09
CA THR A 272 7.76 -18.32 1.78
C THR A 272 7.65 -19.30 0.62
N VAL A 273 6.96 -20.41 0.88
CA VAL A 273 6.69 -21.44 -0.12
C VAL A 273 5.29 -21.29 -0.72
N PHE A 274 4.41 -20.55 -0.05
CA PHE A 274 3.07 -20.25 -0.55
C PHE A 274 2.56 -18.91 0.02
N ASP A 275 2.13 -18.01 -0.86
CA ASP A 275 1.49 -16.75 -0.49
C ASP A 275 0.00 -16.83 -0.86
N PHE A 276 -0.87 -16.91 0.15
CA PHE A 276 -2.30 -17.09 -0.07
C PHE A 276 -2.93 -15.90 -0.80
N SER A 277 -2.42 -14.68 -0.59
CA SER A 277 -2.93 -13.49 -1.26
C SER A 277 -2.64 -13.51 -2.76
N LYS A 278 -1.42 -13.89 -3.15
CA LYS A 278 -1.00 -14.01 -4.55
C LYS A 278 -1.66 -15.20 -5.25
N MET A 279 -2.01 -16.23 -4.49
CA MET A 279 -2.63 -17.46 -4.97
C MET A 279 -4.16 -17.47 -4.78
N LEU A 280 -4.80 -16.31 -4.60
CA LEU A 280 -6.23 -16.23 -4.33
C LEU A 280 -7.09 -16.96 -5.38
N HIS A 281 -6.72 -16.88 -6.65
CA HIS A 281 -7.39 -17.60 -7.75
C HIS A 281 -7.44 -19.14 -7.58
N ARG A 282 -6.60 -19.72 -6.71
CA ARG A 282 -6.60 -21.15 -6.37
C ARG A 282 -7.53 -21.50 -5.21
N ALA A 283 -8.15 -20.52 -4.56
CA ALA A 283 -9.06 -20.77 -3.45
C ALA A 283 -10.39 -21.34 -3.95
N ASP A 284 -10.87 -22.42 -3.32
CA ASP A 284 -12.30 -22.74 -3.35
C ASP A 284 -12.99 -21.79 -2.37
N GLN A 285 -13.56 -20.72 -2.92
CA GLN A 285 -14.28 -19.73 -2.16
C GLN A 285 -15.76 -20.05 -2.07
N ARG A 286 -16.30 -20.01 -0.86
CA ARG A 286 -17.73 -20.21 -0.60
C ARG A 286 -18.24 -19.25 0.46
N ILE A 287 -19.54 -19.01 0.43
CA ILE A 287 -20.25 -18.20 1.43
C ILE A 287 -21.42 -18.97 2.04
N GLY A 288 -21.70 -18.73 3.31
CA GLY A 288 -22.79 -19.35 4.05
C GLY A 288 -23.19 -18.50 5.25
N ARG A 289 -24.25 -18.88 5.99
CA ARG A 289 -24.55 -18.26 7.29
C ARG A 289 -23.63 -18.84 8.36
N THR A 290 -23.37 -18.09 9.42
CA THR A 290 -22.61 -18.58 10.57
C THR A 290 -23.27 -19.84 11.14
N GLY A 291 -22.46 -20.89 11.34
CA GLY A 291 -22.93 -22.18 11.85
C GLY A 291 -23.72 -23.04 10.84
N THR A 292 -23.72 -22.68 9.56
CA THR A 292 -24.43 -23.43 8.51
C THR A 292 -23.76 -24.77 8.21
N ALA A 293 -24.57 -25.78 7.91
CA ALA A 293 -24.11 -27.09 7.49
C ALA A 293 -23.33 -27.03 6.14
N PRO A 294 -22.40 -27.96 5.87
CA PRO A 294 -21.52 -27.93 4.69
C PRO A 294 -22.22 -27.89 3.32
N ASP A 295 -23.48 -28.31 3.26
CA ASP A 295 -24.33 -28.35 2.05
C ASP A 295 -25.05 -27.03 1.75
N ALA A 296 -25.13 -26.10 2.71
CA ALA A 296 -25.76 -24.79 2.53
C ALA A 296 -24.76 -23.66 2.25
N TRP A 297 -23.62 -24.02 1.66
CA TRP A 297 -22.61 -23.08 1.17
C TRP A 297 -22.80 -22.79 -0.32
N THR A 298 -22.82 -21.51 -0.68
CA THR A 298 -22.88 -21.05 -2.07
C THR A 298 -21.47 -20.81 -2.59
N PRO A 299 -21.07 -21.39 -3.74
CA PRO A 299 -19.75 -21.17 -4.32
C PRO A 299 -19.61 -19.75 -4.91
N CYS A 300 -18.39 -19.23 -4.91
CA CYS A 300 -18.03 -17.94 -5.49
C CYS A 300 -17.01 -18.16 -6.62
N PRO A 301 -17.43 -18.22 -7.90
CA PRO A 301 -16.52 -18.44 -9.01
C PRO A 301 -15.48 -17.31 -9.12
N TRP A 302 -14.27 -17.68 -9.54
CA TRP A 302 -13.24 -16.73 -9.94
C TRP A 302 -13.61 -16.05 -11.25
N GLN A 303 -13.33 -14.75 -11.34
CA GLN A 303 -13.48 -13.94 -12.53
C GLN A 303 -12.21 -13.13 -12.75
N ASP A 304 -11.60 -13.30 -13.93
CA ASP A 304 -10.53 -12.43 -14.36
C ASP A 304 -11.08 -11.02 -14.54
N SER A 305 -10.39 -10.04 -13.98
CA SER A 305 -10.80 -8.64 -14.08
C SER A 305 -9.65 -7.81 -14.62
N PRO A 306 -9.87 -7.05 -15.73
CA PRO A 306 -8.86 -6.14 -16.25
C PRO A 306 -8.65 -4.91 -15.34
N ASP A 307 -9.54 -4.72 -14.36
CA ASP A 307 -9.39 -3.65 -13.38
C ASP A 307 -8.27 -3.97 -12.39
N HIS A 308 -7.17 -3.24 -12.56
CA HIS A 308 -5.96 -3.30 -11.75
C HIS A 308 -6.22 -3.17 -10.23
N ARG A 309 -7.35 -2.59 -9.81
CA ARG A 309 -7.76 -2.53 -8.39
C ARG A 309 -7.92 -3.92 -7.76
N PHE A 310 -8.24 -4.94 -8.57
CA PHE A 310 -8.44 -6.32 -8.13
C PHE A 310 -7.18 -7.19 -8.23
N GLY A 311 -6.02 -6.61 -8.59
CA GLY A 311 -4.76 -7.36 -8.63
C GLY A 311 -4.77 -8.56 -9.58
N GLY A 312 -5.60 -8.52 -10.63
CA GLY A 312 -5.71 -9.55 -11.67
C GLY A 312 -7.02 -10.34 -11.69
N GLY A 313 -7.87 -10.25 -10.65
CA GLY A 313 -9.19 -10.87 -10.64
C GLY A 313 -9.82 -10.93 -9.25
N LEU A 314 -11.05 -11.45 -9.20
CA LEU A 314 -11.85 -11.50 -7.98
C LEU A 314 -12.72 -12.76 -7.96
N HIS A 315 -13.03 -13.26 -6.78
CA HIS A 315 -14.16 -14.17 -6.61
C HIS A 315 -15.43 -13.35 -6.45
N GLN A 316 -16.46 -13.62 -7.26
CA GLN A 316 -17.76 -12.97 -7.15
C GLN A 316 -18.80 -13.97 -6.63
N CYS A 317 -19.45 -13.64 -5.52
CA CYS A 317 -20.47 -14.45 -4.87
C CYS A 317 -21.87 -13.91 -5.21
N GLY A 318 -22.43 -14.36 -6.34
CA GLY A 318 -23.75 -13.92 -6.82
C GLY A 318 -23.69 -12.68 -7.73
N SER A 319 -24.85 -12.09 -8.02
CA SER A 319 -24.98 -11.01 -9.00
C SER A 319 -24.68 -9.61 -8.47
N GLN A 320 -24.55 -9.44 -7.15
CA GLN A 320 -24.27 -8.15 -6.54
C GLN A 320 -22.77 -7.86 -6.61
N GLU A 321 -22.40 -6.70 -7.16
CA GLU A 321 -21.01 -6.29 -7.43
C GLU A 321 -20.14 -6.18 -6.17
N TRP A 322 -20.74 -6.01 -5.00
CA TRP A 322 -20.06 -5.85 -3.71
C TRP A 322 -19.80 -7.18 -2.99
N LYS A 323 -20.33 -8.30 -3.48
CA LYS A 323 -20.13 -9.63 -2.89
C LYS A 323 -18.90 -10.29 -3.47
N ASN A 324 -17.73 -9.70 -3.24
CA ASN A 324 -16.50 -10.17 -3.85
C ASN A 324 -15.33 -10.24 -2.88
N THR A 325 -14.32 -10.97 -3.30
CA THR A 325 -13.05 -11.13 -2.58
C THR A 325 -11.94 -11.04 -3.58
N TRP A 326 -10.96 -10.19 -3.30
CA TRP A 326 -9.88 -9.91 -4.23
C TRP A 326 -8.63 -9.47 -3.49
N ARG A 327 -7.51 -9.49 -4.20
CA ARG A 327 -6.24 -8.99 -3.69
C ARG A 327 -6.17 -7.50 -3.93
N THR A 328 -5.97 -6.71 -2.87
CA THR A 328 -5.79 -5.27 -3.03
C THR A 328 -4.96 -4.66 -1.89
N LEU A 329 -4.64 -3.39 -2.08
CA LEU A 329 -3.80 -2.60 -1.19
C LEU A 329 -4.70 -1.79 -0.23
N HIS A 330 -4.77 -2.21 1.03
CA HIS A 330 -5.64 -1.61 2.04
C HIS A 330 -4.87 -1.05 3.23
N GLU A 331 -5.46 -0.04 3.87
CA GLU A 331 -4.94 0.53 5.10
C GLU A 331 -5.56 -0.17 6.32
N VAL A 332 -4.72 -0.79 7.13
CA VAL A 332 -5.03 -1.46 8.39
C VAL A 332 -3.93 -1.07 9.38
N GLY A 333 -4.27 -0.70 10.61
CA GLY A 333 -3.25 -0.27 11.60
C GLY A 333 -2.48 0.97 11.21
N ASN A 334 -3.07 1.90 10.43
CA ASN A 334 -2.39 3.04 9.80
C ASN A 334 -1.23 2.63 8.86
N THR A 335 -1.23 1.37 8.39
CA THR A 335 -0.24 0.85 7.46
C THR A 335 -0.94 0.37 6.21
N ARG A 336 -0.44 0.78 5.04
CA ARG A 336 -1.01 0.38 3.75
C ARG A 336 -0.29 -0.88 3.24
N ARG A 337 -1.02 -1.98 3.09
CA ARG A 337 -0.45 -3.31 2.77
C ARG A 337 -1.34 -4.10 1.83
N TRP A 338 -0.70 -4.96 1.02
CA TRP A 338 -1.41 -5.92 0.20
C TRP A 338 -2.01 -7.02 1.08
N GLY A 339 -3.23 -7.43 0.74
CA GLY A 339 -3.89 -8.56 1.38
C GLY A 339 -5.13 -8.98 0.60
N ILE A 340 -5.76 -10.04 1.08
CA ILE A 340 -7.06 -10.50 0.62
C ILE A 340 -8.10 -9.65 1.33
N PHE A 341 -8.81 -8.83 0.55
CA PHE A 341 -10.01 -8.18 1.02
C PHE A 341 -11.12 -9.21 1.14
N VAL A 342 -11.68 -9.36 2.34
CA VAL A 342 -12.75 -10.30 2.64
C VAL A 342 -14.01 -9.54 3.04
N HIS A 343 -15.07 -9.75 2.27
CA HIS A 343 -16.38 -9.18 2.53
C HIS A 343 -17.41 -10.31 2.70
N PRO A 344 -17.91 -10.54 3.94
CA PRO A 344 -19.01 -11.47 4.14
C PRO A 344 -20.30 -10.88 3.54
N PRO A 345 -21.10 -11.68 2.82
CA PRO A 345 -22.13 -11.21 1.89
C PRO A 345 -23.51 -10.90 2.51
N PHE A 346 -23.69 -11.07 3.82
CA PHE A 346 -24.93 -10.79 4.53
C PHE A 346 -24.72 -10.79 6.06
N GLU A 347 -25.74 -10.38 6.82
CA GLU A 347 -25.71 -10.43 8.28
C GLU A 347 -25.50 -11.85 8.79
N HIS A 348 -24.62 -12.00 9.77
CA HIS A 348 -24.17 -13.33 10.22
C HIS A 348 -23.63 -14.18 9.07
N GLY A 349 -22.95 -13.54 8.12
CA GLY A 349 -22.30 -14.17 6.98
C GLY A 349 -20.97 -14.77 7.37
N THR A 350 -20.64 -15.90 6.75
CA THR A 350 -19.33 -16.52 6.80
C THR A 350 -18.79 -16.66 5.38
N LEU A 351 -17.59 -16.16 5.19
CA LEU A 351 -16.80 -16.37 3.98
C LEU A 351 -15.73 -17.41 4.26
N ARG A 352 -15.64 -18.41 3.38
CA ARG A 352 -14.70 -19.52 3.48
C ARG A 352 -13.77 -19.51 2.28
N LEU A 353 -12.46 -19.48 2.54
CA LEU A 353 -11.40 -19.64 1.56
C LEU A 353 -10.67 -20.95 1.86
N ALA A 354 -10.88 -21.97 1.03
CA ALA A 354 -10.22 -23.26 1.17
C ALA A 354 -9.12 -23.43 0.12
N TYR A 355 -7.92 -23.75 0.55
CA TYR A 355 -6.78 -24.04 -0.32
C TYR A 355 -6.36 -25.49 -0.13
N SER A 356 -6.28 -26.22 -1.24
CA SER A 356 -5.82 -27.61 -1.29
C SER A 356 -4.52 -27.72 -2.09
N ASP A 357 -3.89 -28.89 -2.07
CA ASP A 357 -2.64 -29.16 -2.80
C ASP A 357 -1.53 -28.15 -2.47
N LEU A 358 -1.35 -27.93 -1.17
CA LEU A 358 -0.40 -26.96 -0.63
C LEU A 358 1.01 -27.58 -0.51
N PRO A 359 2.07 -26.78 -0.75
CA PRO A 359 3.44 -27.25 -0.57
C PRO A 359 3.73 -27.58 0.90
N ARG A 360 4.76 -28.42 1.12
CA ARG A 360 5.23 -28.70 2.48
C ARG A 360 5.78 -27.43 3.12
N ALA A 361 5.36 -27.19 4.36
CA ALA A 361 5.75 -26.03 5.15
C ALA A 361 5.82 -26.44 6.63
N THR A 362 6.55 -25.66 7.43
CA THR A 362 6.64 -25.87 8.89
C THR A 362 5.88 -24.83 9.68
N VAL A 363 5.51 -23.71 9.05
CA VAL A 363 4.78 -22.62 9.69
C VAL A 363 3.71 -22.11 8.74
N LEU A 364 2.49 -21.98 9.25
CA LEU A 364 1.45 -21.13 8.68
C LEU A 364 1.43 -19.85 9.51
N ALA A 365 1.82 -18.74 8.90
CA ALA A 365 1.80 -17.44 9.53
C ALA A 365 0.81 -16.53 8.80
N GLY A 366 0.33 -15.52 9.49
CA GLY A 366 -0.51 -14.52 8.85
C GLY A 366 -0.86 -13.38 9.79
N ARG A 367 -1.71 -12.52 9.29
CA ARG A 367 -2.22 -11.36 9.98
C ARG A 367 -3.64 -11.07 9.53
N PHE A 368 -4.42 -10.56 10.46
CA PHE A 368 -5.81 -10.25 10.27
C PHE A 368 -6.14 -8.92 10.93
N GLY A 369 -6.95 -8.09 10.26
CA GLY A 369 -7.31 -6.78 10.79
C GLY A 369 -8.52 -6.20 10.07
N ASN A 370 -9.17 -5.22 10.71
CA ASN A 370 -10.22 -4.43 10.08
C ASN A 370 -9.58 -3.30 9.25
N ARG A 371 -10.15 -2.99 8.08
CA ARG A 371 -9.78 -1.80 7.32
C ARG A 371 -10.05 -0.55 8.15
N LEU A 372 -9.09 0.37 8.11
CA LEU A 372 -9.14 1.59 8.90
C LEU A 372 -10.34 2.47 8.57
N TRP A 373 -10.81 2.44 7.32
CA TRP A 373 -12.00 3.16 6.89
C TRP A 373 -13.24 2.69 7.64
N ALA A 374 -13.47 1.37 7.71
CA ALA A 374 -14.60 0.78 8.43
C ALA A 374 -14.56 1.07 9.94
N VAL A 375 -13.37 1.14 10.54
CA VAL A 375 -13.21 1.49 11.97
C VAL A 375 -13.53 2.97 12.24
N ARG A 376 -13.23 3.87 11.29
CA ARG A 376 -13.44 5.32 11.44
C ARG A 376 -14.89 5.75 11.28
N HIS A 377 -15.71 4.97 10.58
CA HIS A 377 -17.14 5.25 10.38
C HIS A 377 -17.93 4.45 11.42
N GLY A 378 -18.36 5.11 12.50
CA GLY A 378 -18.80 4.49 13.76
C GLY A 378 -19.93 3.46 13.67
N ASP A 379 -20.74 3.48 12.62
CA ASP A 379 -21.83 2.52 12.41
C ASP A 379 -21.45 1.37 11.45
N GLU A 380 -20.27 1.45 10.85
CA GLU A 380 -19.84 0.59 9.75
C GLU A 380 -18.90 -0.54 10.20
N GLY A 381 -18.38 -0.57 11.44
CA GLY A 381 -17.54 -1.66 11.97
C GLY A 381 -18.30 -2.84 12.61
N SER A 382 -17.89 -4.11 12.36
CA SER A 382 -18.41 -5.32 13.05
C SER A 382 -17.36 -5.94 13.95
N ALA A 383 -17.85 -6.65 14.96
CA ALA A 383 -17.10 -7.80 15.43
C ALA A 383 -16.91 -8.78 14.25
N THR A 384 -15.65 -9.06 13.92
CA THR A 384 -15.27 -9.98 12.84
C THR A 384 -14.41 -11.07 13.44
N ALA A 385 -14.71 -12.34 13.13
CA ALA A 385 -13.93 -13.47 13.60
C ALA A 385 -13.21 -14.15 12.44
N LEU A 386 -11.93 -14.47 12.65
CA LEU A 386 -11.15 -15.36 11.80
C LEU A 386 -11.02 -16.70 12.50
N LYS A 387 -11.34 -17.78 11.78
CA LYS A 387 -11.00 -19.16 12.14
C LYS A 387 -10.08 -19.71 11.06
N VAL A 388 -9.02 -20.38 11.49
CA VAL A 388 -8.06 -21.04 10.60
C VAL A 388 -8.02 -22.51 10.94
N THR A 389 -8.30 -23.35 9.95
CA THR A 389 -8.32 -24.80 10.09
C THR A 389 -7.27 -25.40 9.16
N VAL A 390 -6.49 -26.35 9.67
CA VAL A 390 -5.51 -27.13 8.90
C VAL A 390 -5.94 -28.59 8.93
N GLY A 391 -6.32 -29.15 7.77
CA GLY A 391 -6.99 -30.44 7.69
C GLY A 391 -8.29 -30.43 8.49
N ALA A 392 -8.37 -31.26 9.53
CA ALA A 392 -9.52 -31.31 10.47
C ALA A 392 -9.29 -30.52 11.76
N ARG A 393 -8.11 -29.92 11.95
CA ARG A 393 -7.70 -29.28 13.20
C ARG A 393 -7.95 -27.78 13.15
N LEU A 394 -8.75 -27.27 14.08
CA LEU A 394 -8.84 -25.83 14.32
C LEU A 394 -7.49 -25.35 14.87
N ALA A 395 -6.77 -24.57 14.08
CA ALA A 395 -5.40 -24.16 14.36
C ALA A 395 -5.31 -22.77 15.00
N TYR A 396 -6.20 -21.85 14.61
CA TYR A 396 -6.22 -20.50 15.15
C TYR A 396 -7.64 -19.94 15.15
N THR A 397 -7.94 -19.08 16.13
CA THR A 397 -9.17 -18.29 16.15
C THR A 397 -8.88 -16.91 16.74
N LYS A 398 -9.50 -15.88 16.17
CA LYS A 398 -9.41 -14.50 16.65
C LYS A 398 -10.68 -13.75 16.33
N THR A 399 -11.24 -13.11 17.33
CA THR A 399 -12.32 -12.14 17.15
C THR A 399 -11.76 -10.75 17.36
N LEU A 400 -12.02 -9.86 16.40
CA LEU A 400 -11.70 -8.44 16.46
C LEU A 400 -12.97 -7.68 16.81
N PRO A 401 -12.97 -6.77 17.80
CA PRO A 401 -14.08 -5.88 18.02
C PRO A 401 -14.20 -4.83 16.88
N PRO A 402 -15.37 -4.17 16.73
CA PRO A 402 -15.62 -3.18 15.67
C PRO A 402 -14.61 -2.03 15.60
N ASP A 403 -14.09 -1.61 16.74
CA ASP A 403 -13.20 -0.47 16.92
C ASP A 403 -11.72 -0.85 16.87
N ASP A 404 -11.41 -2.13 16.65
CA ASP A 404 -10.03 -2.60 16.53
C ASP A 404 -9.44 -2.16 15.19
N PHE A 405 -8.53 -1.19 15.26
CA PHE A 405 -7.82 -0.67 14.10
C PHE A 405 -6.49 -1.37 13.84
N GLY A 406 -6.10 -2.39 14.61
CA GLY A 406 -4.78 -3.02 14.56
C GLY A 406 -4.64 -4.21 13.61
N TRP A 407 -3.39 -4.53 13.25
CA TRP A 407 -3.05 -5.84 12.70
C TRP A 407 -2.84 -6.85 13.83
N HIS A 408 -3.43 -8.04 13.68
CA HIS A 408 -3.25 -9.15 14.61
C HIS A 408 -2.51 -10.28 13.91
N ALA A 409 -1.22 -10.39 14.20
CA ALA A 409 -0.39 -11.47 13.68
C ALA A 409 -0.73 -12.81 14.37
N PHE A 410 -0.56 -13.90 13.63
CA PHE A 410 -0.67 -15.25 14.13
C PHE A 410 0.39 -16.14 13.49
N GLU A 411 0.77 -17.18 14.22
CA GLU A 411 1.71 -18.19 13.77
C GLU A 411 1.24 -19.56 14.26
N VAL A 412 1.22 -20.53 13.36
CA VAL A 412 0.84 -21.92 13.63
C VAL A 412 1.99 -22.80 13.15
N THR A 413 2.64 -23.48 14.09
CA THR A 413 3.60 -24.54 13.74
C THR A 413 2.85 -25.73 13.15
N LEU A 414 3.33 -26.20 12.00
CA LEU A 414 2.77 -27.31 11.25
C LEU A 414 3.57 -28.58 11.53
N GLY A 415 2.92 -29.55 12.17
CA GLY A 415 3.52 -30.86 12.43
C GLY A 415 3.51 -31.76 11.18
N PRO A 416 4.15 -32.93 11.23
CA PRO A 416 4.15 -33.88 10.11
C PRO A 416 2.74 -34.25 9.60
N ALA A 417 1.76 -34.34 10.51
CA ALA A 417 0.36 -34.67 10.15
C ALA A 417 -0.37 -33.51 9.45
N ASP A 418 0.09 -32.27 9.61
CA ASP A 418 -0.49 -31.08 8.99
C ASP A 418 0.07 -30.83 7.56
N GLN A 419 1.17 -31.49 7.20
CA GLN A 419 1.86 -31.22 5.93
C GLN A 419 1.00 -31.62 4.73
N GLY A 420 0.81 -30.66 3.81
CA GLY A 420 -0.02 -30.84 2.60
C GLY A 420 -1.52 -30.92 2.88
N GLN A 421 -1.95 -30.78 4.14
CA GLN A 421 -3.38 -30.73 4.47
C GLN A 421 -3.99 -29.43 3.94
N PRO A 422 -5.30 -29.43 3.60
CA PRO A 422 -5.99 -28.22 3.21
C PRO A 422 -5.92 -27.16 4.31
N VAL A 423 -5.74 -25.92 3.93
CA VAL A 423 -5.84 -24.77 4.84
C VAL A 423 -7.11 -24.01 4.51
N ILE A 424 -7.94 -23.79 5.52
CA ILE A 424 -9.22 -23.12 5.40
C ILE A 424 -9.21 -21.89 6.29
N PHE A 425 -9.50 -20.73 5.69
CA PHE A 425 -9.77 -19.49 6.40
C PHE A 425 -11.27 -19.23 6.37
N GLU A 426 -11.90 -19.16 7.53
CA GLU A 426 -13.30 -18.77 7.69
C GLU A 426 -13.36 -17.41 8.37
N VAL A 427 -13.96 -16.44 7.69
CA VAL A 427 -14.16 -15.08 8.17
C VAL A 427 -15.64 -14.87 8.42
N GLU A 428 -16.01 -14.67 9.67
CA GLU A 428 -17.38 -14.48 10.13
C GLU A 428 -17.60 -13.01 10.50
N ALA A 429 -18.71 -12.42 10.11
CA ALA A 429 -19.12 -11.10 10.59
C ALA A 429 -20.58 -11.09 11.04
N ALA A 430 -20.88 -10.31 12.07
CA ALA A 430 -22.22 -10.24 12.64
C ALA A 430 -23.20 -9.40 11.80
N LYS A 431 -22.74 -8.41 11.03
CA LYS A 431 -23.63 -7.56 10.20
C LYS A 431 -23.15 -7.47 8.74
N ASP A 432 -24.10 -7.21 7.84
CA ASP A 432 -23.97 -7.00 6.38
C ASP A 432 -23.47 -5.60 6.01
N ALA A 433 -23.48 -4.66 6.98
CA ALA A 433 -22.96 -3.32 6.74
C ALA A 433 -21.53 -3.42 6.20
N TRP A 434 -21.17 -2.52 5.29
CA TRP A 434 -19.94 -2.50 4.49
C TRP A 434 -18.70 -2.83 5.34
N ARG A 435 -18.27 -4.09 5.35
CA ARG A 435 -17.20 -4.53 6.27
C ARG A 435 -16.11 -5.30 5.58
N GLU A 436 -14.92 -4.92 6.02
CA GLU A 436 -13.73 -4.80 5.19
C GLU A 436 -12.56 -5.37 5.99
N ALA A 437 -12.59 -6.67 6.29
CA ALA A 437 -11.44 -7.28 6.92
C ALA A 437 -10.38 -7.58 5.86
N VAL A 438 -9.13 -7.58 6.29
CA VAL A 438 -8.00 -7.90 5.43
C VAL A 438 -7.26 -9.08 6.04
N LEU A 439 -7.08 -10.11 5.23
CA LEU A 439 -6.30 -11.30 5.57
C LEU A 439 -5.04 -11.32 4.71
N ASP A 440 -3.89 -11.51 5.33
CA ASP A 440 -2.65 -11.82 4.64
C ASP A 440 -1.99 -12.99 5.36
N ALA A 441 -1.75 -14.08 4.65
CA ALA A 441 -1.26 -15.32 5.21
C ALA A 441 -0.27 -15.97 4.26
N ARG A 442 0.66 -16.75 4.82
CA ARG A 442 1.72 -17.46 4.08
C ARG A 442 2.08 -18.78 4.73
N LEU A 443 2.52 -19.71 3.90
CA LEU A 443 3.24 -20.90 4.34
C LEU A 443 4.74 -20.65 4.22
N LEU A 444 5.47 -20.93 5.30
CA LEU A 444 6.91 -20.76 5.39
C LEU A 444 7.60 -22.13 5.50
N ALA A 445 8.70 -22.31 4.76
CA ALA A 445 9.56 -23.47 4.93
C ALA A 445 10.27 -23.45 6.29
N ALA A 446 10.83 -24.60 6.67
CA ALA A 446 11.76 -24.66 7.80
C ALA A 446 12.95 -23.72 7.53
N PRO A 447 13.41 -22.96 8.54
CA PRO A 447 14.63 -22.17 8.43
C PRO A 447 15.87 -23.02 8.13
#